data_AF-A0A6L6AA17-F1
#
_entry.id   AF-A0A6L6AA17-F1
#
_cell.length_a   1.000
_cell.length_b   1.000
_cell.length_c   1.000
_cell.angle_alpha   90.00
_cell.angle_beta   90.00
_cell.angle_gamma   90.00
#
_symmetry.space_group_name_H-M   'P 1'
#
loop_
_entity.id
_entity.type
_entity.pdbx_description
1 polymer ?
#
loop_
_entity_poly.entity_id
_entity_poly.type
_entity_poly.pdbx_seq_one_letter_code
_entity_poly.pdbx_strand_id
1 'polypeptide(L)'
;MESQENLFDAGMLLYEDSQYSEAIDFFKPAADAGHLLAAEKLANCYNRSGSVELAIPYWEICRKANNHSANTNYAGYLKELPGSQDLAMQLWRDAADAGIPQAAFNLGVWLKNLGQVEEGKVLLQKSGELGYTDGYFVLAGIYYRAQEWDAMKEALKPLIALADPRAQQILAAYQETIDRPQTSHITRPRQYGNVFRGEDPTNTGISSV
;
A
#
# COMPACT_ATOMS: atom_id res chain seq x y z
N MET A 1 35.78 -0.98 -23.51
CA MET A 1 35.12 -0.11 -22.53
C MET A 1 34.14 0.82 -23.23
N GLU A 2 34.56 1.63 -24.20
CA GLU A 2 33.67 2.51 -25.01
C GLU A 2 32.42 1.83 -25.58
N SER A 3 32.50 0.57 -26.03
CA SER A 3 31.33 -0.13 -26.59
C SER A 3 30.27 -0.50 -25.55
N GLN A 4 30.65 -0.78 -24.30
CA GLN A 4 29.71 -1.17 -23.25
C GLN A 4 29.05 0.04 -22.59
N GLU A 5 29.79 1.14 -22.45
CA GLU A 5 29.26 2.42 -21.96
C GLU A 5 28.23 2.99 -22.94
N ASN A 6 28.53 2.96 -24.25
CA ASN A 6 27.57 3.35 -25.30
C ASN A 6 26.30 2.46 -25.32
N LEU A 7 26.43 1.16 -25.04
CA LEU A 7 25.27 0.26 -24.93
C LEU A 7 24.43 0.59 -23.70
N PHE A 8 25.07 0.84 -22.55
CA PHE A 8 24.37 1.20 -21.33
C PHE A 8 23.55 2.48 -21.50
N ASP A 9 24.14 3.52 -22.09
CA ASP A 9 23.46 4.79 -22.34
C ASP A 9 22.27 4.64 -23.31
N ALA A 10 22.44 3.85 -24.38
CA ALA A 10 21.33 3.53 -25.28
C ALA A 10 20.21 2.76 -24.57
N GLY A 11 20.57 1.82 -23.69
CA GLY A 11 19.61 1.12 -22.83
C GLY A 11 18.86 2.05 -21.88
N MET A 12 19.53 3.07 -21.34
CA MET A 12 18.91 4.07 -20.46
C MET A 12 17.88 4.92 -21.22
N LEU A 13 18.16 5.33 -22.45
CA LEU A 13 17.19 6.07 -23.28
C LEU A 13 15.92 5.26 -23.52
N LEU A 14 16.06 3.98 -23.87
CA LEU A 14 14.92 3.06 -24.03
C LEU A 14 14.17 2.84 -22.72
N TYR A 15 14.88 2.72 -21.60
CA TYR A 15 14.29 2.56 -20.27
C TYR A 15 13.44 3.77 -19.87
N GLU A 16 13.93 4.98 -20.14
CA GLU A 16 13.22 6.23 -19.87
C GLU A 16 11.96 6.37 -20.73
N ASP A 17 12.00 5.91 -21.98
CA ASP A 17 10.82 5.83 -22.86
C ASP A 17 9.91 4.61 -22.56
N SER A 18 10.16 3.90 -21.46
CA SER A 18 9.42 2.70 -21.04
C SER A 18 9.44 1.54 -22.06
N GLN A 19 10.40 1.54 -22.97
CA GLN A 19 10.69 0.45 -23.91
C GLN A 19 11.51 -0.64 -23.22
N TYR A 20 10.94 -1.23 -22.18
CA TYR A 20 11.65 -2.14 -21.28
C TYR A 20 12.13 -3.41 -21.98
N SER A 21 11.36 -3.93 -22.93
CA SER A 21 11.70 -5.15 -23.67
C SER A 21 12.93 -4.92 -24.56
N GLU A 22 12.97 -3.79 -25.24
CA GLU A 22 14.06 -3.38 -26.11
C GLU A 22 15.33 -3.04 -25.30
N ALA A 23 15.18 -2.43 -24.13
CA ALA A 23 16.29 -2.08 -23.25
C ALA A 23 17.05 -3.29 -22.67
N ILE A 24 16.43 -4.49 -22.65
CA ILE A 24 17.05 -5.72 -22.11
C ILE A 24 18.36 -6.03 -22.81
N ASP A 25 18.39 -5.99 -24.15
CA ASP A 25 19.56 -6.37 -24.95
C ASP A 25 20.74 -5.43 -24.73
N PHE A 26 20.47 -4.19 -24.30
CA PHE A 26 21.47 -3.16 -24.01
C PHE A 26 22.06 -3.32 -22.61
N PHE A 27 21.24 -3.63 -21.60
CA PHE A 27 21.72 -3.81 -20.23
C PHE A 27 22.35 -5.18 -19.99
N LYS A 28 21.88 -6.22 -20.68
CA LYS A 28 22.27 -7.62 -20.43
C LYS A 28 23.78 -7.87 -20.50
N PRO A 29 24.53 -7.40 -21.51
CA PRO A 29 25.98 -7.63 -21.55
C PRO A 29 26.72 -7.06 -20.35
N ALA A 30 26.35 -5.85 -19.90
CA ALA A 30 26.97 -5.20 -18.75
C ALA A 30 26.56 -5.86 -17.43
N ALA A 31 25.27 -6.22 -17.28
CA ALA A 31 24.76 -6.93 -16.12
C ALA A 31 25.43 -8.31 -15.94
N ASP A 32 25.57 -9.07 -17.04
CA ASP A 32 26.24 -10.38 -17.03
C ASP A 32 27.74 -10.26 -16.71
N ALA A 33 28.36 -9.11 -17.00
CA ALA A 33 29.72 -8.76 -16.59
C ALA A 33 29.82 -8.24 -15.14
N GLY A 34 28.72 -8.18 -14.39
CA GLY A 34 28.68 -7.77 -12.98
C GLY A 34 28.47 -6.26 -12.76
N HIS A 35 28.13 -5.48 -13.80
CA HIS A 35 27.82 -4.06 -13.63
C HIS A 35 26.52 -3.88 -12.84
N LEU A 36 26.64 -3.44 -11.57
CA LEU A 36 25.53 -3.44 -10.61
C LEU A 36 24.32 -2.62 -11.07
N LEU A 37 24.54 -1.42 -11.59
CA LEU A 37 23.45 -0.57 -12.07
C LEU A 37 22.77 -1.19 -13.31
N ALA A 38 23.51 -1.91 -14.15
CA ALA A 38 22.92 -2.60 -15.30
C ALA A 38 22.10 -3.81 -14.85
N ALA A 39 22.57 -4.55 -13.85
CA ALA A 39 21.81 -5.63 -13.22
C ALA A 39 20.49 -5.11 -12.60
N GLU A 40 20.53 -3.97 -11.91
CA GLU A 40 19.32 -3.32 -11.39
C GLU A 40 18.34 -2.96 -12.52
N LYS A 41 18.81 -2.26 -13.56
CA LYS A 41 17.95 -1.83 -14.68
C LYS A 41 17.39 -3.02 -15.45
N LEU A 42 18.20 -4.04 -15.69
CA LEU A 42 17.78 -5.27 -16.34
C LEU A 42 16.72 -6.03 -15.54
N ALA A 43 16.91 -6.16 -14.22
CA ALA A 43 15.90 -6.77 -13.35
C ALA A 43 14.58 -6.00 -13.40
N ASN A 44 14.65 -4.66 -13.41
CA ASN A 44 13.47 -3.82 -13.56
C ASN A 44 12.81 -4.00 -14.93
N CYS A 45 13.57 -4.09 -16.01
CA CYS A 45 13.04 -4.36 -17.35
C CYS A 45 12.28 -5.69 -17.39
N TYR A 46 12.89 -6.78 -16.90
CA TYR A 46 12.23 -8.09 -16.84
C TYR A 46 10.96 -8.08 -16.01
N ASN A 47 10.97 -7.40 -14.86
CA ASN A 47 9.79 -7.25 -14.02
C ASN A 47 8.67 -6.47 -14.74
N ARG A 48 9.01 -5.37 -15.44
CA ARG A 48 8.05 -4.52 -16.14
C ARG A 48 7.51 -5.13 -17.44
N SER A 49 8.28 -5.99 -18.10
CA SER A 49 7.87 -6.70 -19.31
C SER A 49 7.14 -8.02 -19.03
N GLY A 50 6.92 -8.36 -17.74
CA GLY A 50 6.19 -9.58 -17.33
C GLY A 50 7.03 -10.86 -17.35
N SER A 51 8.35 -10.76 -17.52
CA SER A 51 9.29 -11.89 -17.48
C SER A 51 10.00 -11.97 -16.12
N VAL A 52 9.23 -11.94 -15.03
CA VAL A 52 9.76 -11.71 -13.67
C VAL A 52 10.75 -12.79 -13.21
N GLU A 53 10.59 -14.02 -13.67
CA GLU A 53 11.49 -15.13 -13.35
C GLU A 53 12.92 -14.86 -13.85
N LEU A 54 13.07 -14.12 -14.94
CA LEU A 54 14.37 -13.71 -15.48
C LEU A 54 15.00 -12.57 -14.67
N ALA A 55 14.23 -11.82 -13.87
CA ALA A 55 14.74 -10.77 -13.00
C ALA A 55 15.46 -11.33 -11.75
N ILE A 56 15.03 -12.49 -11.26
CA ILE A 56 15.52 -13.12 -10.02
C ILE A 56 17.05 -13.19 -9.91
N PRO A 57 17.81 -13.73 -10.89
CA PRO A 57 19.27 -13.80 -10.77
C PRO A 57 19.91 -12.41 -10.62
N TYR A 58 19.37 -11.39 -11.28
CA TYR A 58 19.89 -10.02 -11.22
C TYR A 58 19.50 -9.30 -9.93
N TRP A 59 18.29 -9.56 -9.40
CA TRP A 59 17.93 -9.13 -8.05
C TRP A 59 18.83 -9.77 -6.99
N GLU A 60 19.19 -11.04 -7.13
CA GLU A 60 20.13 -11.69 -6.21
C GLU A 60 21.55 -11.10 -6.27
N ILE A 61 22.03 -10.70 -7.45
CA ILE A 61 23.27 -9.93 -7.60
C ILE A 61 23.16 -8.61 -6.83
N CYS A 62 22.07 -7.87 -7.07
CA CYS A 62 21.82 -6.59 -6.43
C CYS A 62 21.69 -6.70 -4.90
N ARG A 63 21.03 -7.76 -4.42
CA ARG A 63 20.83 -8.04 -3.00
C ARG A 63 22.14 -8.30 -2.28
N LYS A 64 23.03 -9.11 -2.87
CA LYS A 64 24.37 -9.35 -2.33
C LYS A 64 25.22 -8.07 -2.25
N ALA A 65 24.93 -7.09 -3.10
CA ALA A 65 25.57 -5.78 -3.11
C ALA A 65 24.84 -4.72 -2.25
N ASN A 66 23.79 -5.09 -1.51
CA ASN A 66 22.93 -4.17 -0.75
C ASN A 66 22.35 -3.00 -1.58
N ASN A 67 22.01 -3.25 -2.85
CA ASN A 67 21.31 -2.26 -3.65
C ASN A 67 19.84 -2.17 -3.18
N HIS A 68 19.55 -1.19 -2.33
CA HIS A 68 18.23 -1.01 -1.71
C HIS A 68 17.11 -0.68 -2.71
N SER A 69 17.41 -0.01 -3.83
CA SER A 69 16.44 0.25 -4.90
C SER A 69 15.99 -1.05 -5.56
N ALA A 70 16.94 -1.91 -5.94
CA ALA A 70 16.64 -3.23 -6.49
C ALA A 70 15.93 -4.14 -5.47
N ASN A 71 16.41 -4.13 -4.22
CA ASN A 71 15.81 -4.92 -3.13
C ASN A 71 14.35 -4.52 -2.87
N THR A 72 14.00 -3.25 -3.03
CA THR A 72 12.61 -2.76 -2.91
C THR A 72 11.69 -3.43 -3.94
N ASN A 73 12.15 -3.57 -5.18
CA ASN A 73 11.39 -4.23 -6.24
C ASN A 73 11.34 -5.76 -6.02
N TYR A 74 12.46 -6.35 -5.61
CA TYR A 74 12.52 -7.79 -5.33
C TYR A 74 11.60 -8.20 -4.18
N ALA A 75 11.57 -7.41 -3.11
CA ALA A 75 10.64 -7.60 -1.99
C ALA A 75 9.16 -7.57 -2.46
N GLY A 76 8.84 -6.74 -3.45
CA GLY A 76 7.50 -6.71 -4.06
C GLY A 76 7.12 -8.03 -4.71
N TYR A 77 8.07 -8.69 -5.39
CA TYR A 77 7.86 -10.04 -5.93
C TYR A 77 7.78 -11.09 -4.82
N LEU A 78 8.71 -11.07 -3.87
CA LEU A 78 8.78 -12.04 -2.76
C LEU A 78 7.53 -12.03 -1.86
N LYS A 79 6.88 -10.86 -1.70
CA LYS A 79 5.62 -10.73 -0.94
C LYS A 79 4.52 -11.67 -1.45
N GLU A 80 4.48 -11.90 -2.75
CA GLU A 80 3.46 -12.74 -3.41
C GLU A 80 3.81 -14.23 -3.37
N LEU A 81 5.05 -14.59 -2.98
CA LEU A 81 5.50 -15.96 -2.89
C LEU A 81 5.31 -16.54 -1.48
N PRO A 82 4.61 -17.69 -1.35
CA PRO A 82 4.52 -18.40 -0.08
C PRO A 82 5.90 -18.70 0.50
N GLY A 83 6.08 -18.45 1.80
CA GLY A 83 7.33 -18.71 2.52
C GLY A 83 8.44 -17.67 2.30
N SER A 84 8.22 -16.64 1.47
CA SER A 84 9.21 -15.58 1.21
C SER A 84 8.87 -14.23 1.84
N GLN A 85 7.74 -14.16 2.55
CA GLN A 85 7.19 -12.92 3.09
C GLN A 85 8.08 -12.28 4.16
N ASP A 86 8.73 -13.07 5.01
CA ASP A 86 9.65 -12.55 6.03
C ASP A 86 10.86 -11.86 5.39
N LEU A 87 11.41 -12.47 4.32
CA LEU A 87 12.49 -11.85 3.55
C LEU A 87 12.02 -10.56 2.86
N ALA A 88 10.81 -10.54 2.29
CA ALA A 88 10.24 -9.33 1.70
C ALA A 88 10.13 -8.18 2.73
N MET A 89 9.62 -8.48 3.93
CA MET A 89 9.52 -7.50 5.02
C MET A 89 10.90 -6.97 5.42
N GLN A 90 11.87 -7.86 5.57
CA GLN A 90 13.24 -7.48 5.92
C GLN A 90 13.86 -6.57 4.86
N LEU A 91 13.77 -6.94 3.58
CA LEU A 91 14.32 -6.16 2.49
C LEU A 91 13.70 -4.77 2.39
N TRP A 92 12.38 -4.64 2.58
CA TRP A 92 11.74 -3.33 2.63
C TRP A 92 12.12 -2.53 3.88
N ARG A 93 12.26 -3.18 5.04
CA ARG A 93 12.71 -2.49 6.27
C ARG A 93 14.10 -1.90 6.06
N ASP A 94 15.05 -2.72 5.61
CA ASP A 94 16.43 -2.30 5.38
C ASP A 94 16.50 -1.17 4.34
N ALA A 95 15.73 -1.26 3.26
CA ALA A 95 15.65 -0.21 2.25
C ALA A 95 14.99 1.09 2.77
N ALA A 96 13.94 0.98 3.59
CA ALA A 96 13.31 2.13 4.24
C ALA A 96 14.26 2.82 5.22
N ASP A 97 15.07 2.06 5.95
CA ASP A 97 16.10 2.58 6.87
C ASP A 97 17.27 3.21 6.13
N ALA A 98 17.58 2.73 4.92
CA ALA A 98 18.50 3.38 3.99
C ALA A 98 17.92 4.61 3.27
N GLY A 99 16.66 5.00 3.57
CA GLY A 99 16.04 6.20 3.02
C GLY A 99 15.37 6.01 1.66
N ILE A 100 15.09 4.78 1.22
CA ILE A 100 14.27 4.53 0.02
C ILE A 100 12.79 4.75 0.36
N PRO A 101 12.14 5.82 -0.12
CA PRO A 101 10.79 6.14 0.31
C PRO A 101 9.76 5.09 -0.14
N GLN A 102 9.91 4.54 -1.35
CA GLN A 102 8.99 3.52 -1.87
C GLN A 102 9.01 2.23 -1.02
N ALA A 103 10.14 1.91 -0.38
CA ALA A 103 10.22 0.77 0.52
C ALA A 103 9.42 1.00 1.80
N ALA A 104 9.55 2.20 2.39
CA ALA A 104 8.75 2.60 3.54
C ALA A 104 7.26 2.59 3.21
N PHE A 105 6.88 3.10 2.03
CA PHE A 105 5.50 3.05 1.54
C PHE A 105 4.98 1.60 1.42
N ASN A 106 5.71 0.75 0.69
CA ASN A 106 5.28 -0.62 0.41
C ASN A 106 5.12 -1.44 1.70
N LEU A 107 6.09 -1.36 2.61
CA LEU A 107 5.98 -2.02 3.91
C LEU A 107 4.85 -1.43 4.73
N GLY A 108 4.69 -0.11 4.78
CA GLY A 108 3.61 0.55 5.51
C GLY A 108 2.22 0.13 5.05
N VAL A 109 1.98 0.07 3.74
CA VAL A 109 0.73 -0.43 3.15
C VAL A 109 0.53 -1.91 3.49
N TRP A 110 1.58 -2.72 3.43
CA TRP A 110 1.47 -4.14 3.69
C TRP A 110 1.14 -4.43 5.16
N LEU A 111 1.85 -3.81 6.11
CA LEU A 111 1.58 -3.94 7.54
C LEU A 111 0.16 -3.50 7.89
N LYS A 112 -0.32 -2.39 7.32
CA LYS A 112 -1.72 -1.97 7.42
C LYS A 112 -2.67 -3.09 6.98
N ASN A 113 -2.40 -3.74 5.85
CA ASN A 113 -3.26 -4.81 5.33
C ASN A 113 -3.20 -6.09 6.17
N LEU A 114 -2.11 -6.31 6.92
CA LEU A 114 -1.97 -7.38 7.91
C LEU A 114 -2.61 -7.02 9.28
N GLY A 115 -3.22 -5.83 9.40
CA GLY A 115 -3.82 -5.36 10.65
C GLY A 115 -2.84 -4.69 11.62
N GLN A 116 -1.55 -4.60 11.28
CA GLN A 116 -0.52 -3.91 12.04
C GLN A 116 -0.55 -2.40 11.70
N VAL A 117 -1.70 -1.77 11.94
CA VAL A 117 -2.01 -0.43 11.44
C VAL A 117 -1.09 0.64 12.02
N GLU A 118 -0.76 0.59 13.31
CA GLU A 118 0.07 1.63 13.95
C GLU A 118 1.50 1.64 13.40
N GLU A 119 2.10 0.47 13.20
CA GLU A 119 3.40 0.37 12.56
C GLU A 119 3.35 0.80 11.09
N GLY A 120 2.28 0.43 10.39
CA GLY A 120 2.02 0.88 9.02
C GLY A 120 1.94 2.41 8.92
N LYS A 121 1.27 3.09 9.86
CA LYS A 121 1.18 4.56 9.93
C LYS A 121 2.56 5.20 10.06
N VAL A 122 3.43 4.68 10.92
CA VAL A 122 4.81 5.18 11.11
C VAL A 122 5.61 5.10 9.81
N LEU A 123 5.53 3.99 9.08
CA LEU A 123 6.26 3.82 7.82
C LEU A 123 5.68 4.67 6.68
N LEU A 124 4.36 4.85 6.63
CA LEU A 124 3.71 5.74 5.67
C LEU A 124 4.08 7.21 5.90
N GLN A 125 4.16 7.63 7.17
CA GLN A 125 4.68 8.94 7.56
C GLN A 125 6.13 9.11 7.08
N LYS A 126 7.01 8.14 7.41
CA LYS A 126 8.42 8.14 6.97
C LYS A 126 8.57 8.22 5.46
N SER A 127 7.75 7.49 4.70
CA SER A 127 7.69 7.56 3.24
C SER A 127 7.40 8.98 2.74
N GLY A 128 6.42 9.65 3.34
CA GLY A 128 6.08 11.02 3.02
C GLY A 128 7.21 12.00 3.33
N GLU A 129 7.85 11.85 4.48
CA GLU A 129 8.99 12.67 4.93
C GLU A 129 10.20 12.53 4.00
N LEU A 130 10.40 11.35 3.42
CA LEU A 130 11.40 11.07 2.40
C LEU A 130 11.00 11.55 0.98
N GLY A 131 9.87 12.24 0.84
CA GLY A 131 9.43 12.88 -0.40
C GLY A 131 8.42 12.08 -1.23
N TYR A 132 7.99 10.89 -0.79
CA TYR A 132 6.98 10.11 -1.50
C TYR A 132 5.59 10.37 -0.91
N THR A 133 4.96 11.40 -1.46
CA THR A 133 3.69 11.99 -1.00
C THR A 133 2.52 11.02 -0.87
N ASP A 134 2.56 9.88 -1.57
CA ASP A 134 1.56 8.83 -1.45
C ASP A 134 1.48 8.28 -0.02
N GLY A 135 2.60 8.30 0.71
CA GLY A 135 2.65 7.96 2.14
C GLY A 135 1.69 8.81 2.96
N TYR A 136 1.75 10.14 2.82
CA TYR A 136 0.83 11.07 3.48
C TYR A 136 -0.62 10.88 3.04
N PHE A 137 -0.85 10.63 1.76
CA PHE A 137 -2.20 10.42 1.23
C PHE A 137 -2.86 9.17 1.82
N VAL A 138 -2.14 8.04 1.83
CA VAL A 138 -2.66 6.80 2.42
C VAL A 138 -2.83 6.95 3.93
N LEU A 139 -1.90 7.62 4.61
CA LEU A 139 -1.97 7.90 6.05
C LEU A 139 -3.22 8.72 6.40
N ALA A 140 -3.49 9.81 5.68
CA ALA A 140 -4.70 10.60 5.84
C ALA A 140 -5.97 9.76 5.62
N GLY A 141 -5.96 8.87 4.63
CA GLY A 141 -7.07 7.92 4.38
C GLY A 141 -7.27 6.90 5.49
N ILE A 142 -6.21 6.50 6.23
CA ILE A 142 -6.34 5.67 7.43
C ILE A 142 -7.06 6.45 8.53
N TYR A 143 -6.60 7.65 8.84
CA TYR A 143 -7.20 8.49 9.87
C TYR A 143 -8.64 8.89 9.54
N TYR A 144 -8.93 9.17 8.26
CA TYR A 144 -10.28 9.44 7.80
C TYR A 144 -11.24 8.29 8.11
N ARG A 145 -10.85 7.05 7.78
CA ARG A 145 -11.69 5.87 8.05
C ARG A 145 -11.88 5.59 9.53
N ALA A 146 -10.87 5.92 10.34
CA ALA A 146 -10.94 5.84 11.80
C ALA A 146 -11.71 7.00 12.44
N GLN A 147 -12.14 7.99 11.66
CA GLN A 147 -12.74 9.23 12.14
C GLN A 147 -11.84 10.07 13.07
N GLU A 148 -10.52 9.89 12.94
CA GLU A 148 -9.50 10.63 13.66
C GLU A 148 -9.21 11.94 12.91
N TRP A 149 -10.14 12.91 12.97
CA TRP A 149 -10.13 14.10 12.11
C TRP A 149 -8.92 15.00 12.28
N ASP A 150 -8.42 15.16 13.51
CA ASP A 150 -7.25 16.01 13.76
C ASP A 150 -6.00 15.38 13.16
N ALA A 151 -5.78 14.08 13.39
CA ALA A 151 -4.66 13.34 12.80
C ALA A 151 -4.73 13.29 11.27
N MET A 152 -5.93 13.17 10.70
CA MET A 152 -6.16 13.28 9.25
C MET A 152 -5.71 14.64 8.71
N LYS A 153 -6.13 15.74 9.34
CA LYS A 153 -5.75 17.10 8.92
C LYS A 153 -4.24 17.33 9.06
N GLU A 154 -3.62 16.82 10.13
CA GLU A 154 -2.16 16.87 10.29
C GLU A 154 -1.43 16.14 9.17
N ALA A 155 -1.85 14.91 8.83
CA ALA A 155 -1.27 14.14 7.73
C ALA A 155 -1.45 14.81 6.35
N LEU A 156 -2.48 15.65 6.18
CA LEU A 156 -2.72 16.39 4.94
C LEU A 156 -1.87 17.67 4.79
N LYS A 157 -1.31 18.23 5.87
CA LYS A 157 -0.55 19.49 5.81
C LYS A 157 0.55 19.50 4.72
N PRO A 158 1.39 18.45 4.57
CA PRO A 158 2.40 18.43 3.52
C PRO A 158 1.81 18.44 2.11
N LEU A 159 0.72 17.71 1.89
CA LEU A 159 0.01 17.66 0.61
C LEU A 159 -0.63 19.02 0.27
N ILE A 160 -1.22 19.69 1.25
CA ILE A 160 -1.78 21.04 1.08
C ILE A 160 -0.68 22.04 0.71
N ALA A 161 0.48 21.97 1.38
CA ALA A 161 1.61 22.84 1.08
C ALA A 161 2.14 22.66 -0.36
N LEU A 162 2.02 21.44 -0.90
CA LEU A 162 2.36 21.10 -2.28
C LEU A 162 1.24 21.38 -3.30
N ALA A 163 0.10 21.92 -2.85
CA ALA A 163 -1.11 22.08 -3.66
C ALA A 163 -1.58 20.76 -4.33
N ASP A 164 -1.36 19.62 -3.68
CA ASP A 164 -1.78 18.32 -4.18
C ASP A 164 -3.32 18.22 -4.20
N PRO A 165 -3.95 17.97 -5.35
CA PRO A 165 -5.41 17.94 -5.47
C PRO A 165 -6.05 16.84 -4.62
N ARG A 166 -5.31 15.78 -4.27
CA ARG A 166 -5.79 14.69 -3.43
C ARG A 166 -6.10 15.13 -2.01
N ALA A 167 -5.40 16.16 -1.49
CA ALA A 167 -5.73 16.73 -0.19
C ALA A 167 -7.12 17.37 -0.19
N GLN A 168 -7.44 18.10 -1.25
CA GLN A 168 -8.76 18.73 -1.40
C GLN A 168 -9.88 17.69 -1.52
N GLN A 169 -9.62 16.58 -2.21
CA GLN A 169 -10.57 15.47 -2.30
C GLN A 169 -10.92 14.90 -0.92
N ILE A 170 -9.91 14.67 -0.05
CA ILE A 170 -10.14 14.16 1.31
C ILE A 170 -10.87 15.20 2.16
N LEU A 171 -10.51 16.48 2.07
CA LEU A 171 -11.17 17.56 2.83
C LEU A 171 -12.64 17.73 2.42
N ALA A 172 -12.96 17.64 1.13
CA ALA A 172 -14.34 17.68 0.64
C ALA A 172 -15.15 16.49 1.18
N ALA A 173 -14.61 15.27 1.10
CA ALA A 173 -15.27 14.09 1.66
C ALA A 173 -15.48 14.20 3.18
N TYR A 174 -14.52 14.79 3.89
CA TYR A 174 -14.64 15.07 5.32
C TYR A 174 -15.80 16.04 5.60
N GLN A 175 -15.89 17.14 4.86
CA GLN A 175 -16.96 18.14 5.01
C GLN A 175 -18.35 17.50 4.79
N GLU A 176 -18.51 16.72 3.73
CA GLU A 176 -19.74 15.97 3.47
C GLU A 176 -20.09 15.01 4.62
N THR A 177 -19.09 14.40 5.25
CA THR A 177 -19.30 13.43 6.34
C THR A 177 -19.77 14.12 7.62
N ILE A 178 -19.22 15.28 7.97
CA ILE A 178 -19.63 16.01 9.18
C ILE A 178 -20.94 16.77 9.01
N ASP A 179 -21.27 17.20 7.78
CA ASP A 179 -22.52 17.92 7.49
C ASP A 179 -23.73 16.98 7.37
N ARG A 180 -23.50 15.66 7.20
CA ARG A 180 -24.59 14.68 7.18
C ARG A 180 -25.31 14.70 8.53
N PRO A 181 -26.63 14.98 8.55
CA PRO A 181 -27.38 14.89 9.79
C PRO A 181 -27.29 13.47 10.31
N GLN A 182 -26.76 13.30 11.53
CA GLN A 182 -26.77 12.03 12.24
C GLN A 182 -28.24 11.66 12.44
N THR A 183 -28.81 10.85 11.56
CA THR A 183 -30.16 10.33 11.75
C THR A 183 -30.11 9.46 12.99
N SER A 184 -30.50 10.03 14.13
CA SER A 184 -30.76 9.25 15.32
C SER A 184 -31.74 8.17 14.90
N HIS A 185 -31.40 6.91 15.17
CA HIS A 185 -32.39 5.85 15.16
C HIS A 185 -33.43 6.24 16.20
N ILE A 186 -34.48 6.95 15.77
CA ILE A 186 -35.70 7.09 16.54
C ILE A 186 -36.27 5.67 16.57
N THR A 187 -35.88 4.91 17.57
CA THR A 187 -36.57 3.69 17.96
C THR A 187 -37.97 4.13 18.34
N ARG A 188 -38.91 4.07 17.38
CA ARG A 188 -40.33 4.25 17.70
C ARG A 188 -40.66 3.21 18.78
N PRO A 189 -41.14 3.61 19.97
CA PRO A 189 -41.56 2.63 20.96
C PRO A 189 -42.69 1.81 20.33
N ARG A 190 -42.55 0.48 20.35
CA ARG A 190 -43.65 -0.43 20.03
C ARG A 190 -44.79 -0.08 20.98
N GLN A 191 -45.87 0.50 20.46
CA GLN A 191 -47.11 0.60 21.21
C GLN A 191 -47.64 -0.82 21.41
N TYR A 192 -47.39 -1.39 22.58
CA TYR A 192 -48.16 -2.53 23.07
C TYR A 192 -49.54 -2.02 23.48
N GLY A 193 -50.48 -2.06 22.55
CA GLY A 193 -51.91 -1.94 22.85
C GLY A 193 -52.41 -3.26 23.45
N ASN A 194 -52.63 -3.25 24.76
CA ASN A 194 -53.34 -4.24 25.57
C ASN A 194 -54.44 -3.39 26.27
N VAL A 195 -55.74 -3.70 26.41
CA VAL A 195 -56.56 -4.92 26.42
C VAL A 195 -58.04 -4.46 26.32
N PHE A 196 -58.98 -5.32 25.88
CA PHE A 196 -60.29 -5.68 26.52
C PHE A 196 -61.54 -5.83 25.63
N ARG A 197 -62.06 -7.07 25.58
CA ARG A 197 -63.41 -7.54 26.04
C ARG A 197 -63.42 -9.09 25.92
N GLY A 198 -63.65 -9.87 26.98
CA GLY A 198 -64.93 -10.16 27.64
C GLY A 198 -65.77 -11.08 26.72
N GLU A 199 -66.13 -12.33 27.01
CA GLU A 199 -66.79 -12.96 28.17
C GLU A 199 -66.53 -14.49 28.10
N ASP A 200 -66.10 -15.19 29.16
CA ASP A 200 -66.83 -15.78 30.33
C ASP A 200 -67.24 -17.27 30.08
N PRO A 201 -67.63 -18.07 31.10
CA PRO A 201 -66.81 -19.14 31.65
C PRO A 201 -67.54 -20.50 31.60
N THR A 202 -66.99 -21.52 32.28
CA THR A 202 -67.51 -22.89 32.45
C THR A 202 -67.17 -23.87 31.33
N ASN A 203 -66.22 -24.78 31.60
CA ASN A 203 -66.63 -26.16 31.82
C ASN A 203 -65.52 -26.95 32.53
N THR A 204 -66.00 -27.77 33.45
CA THR A 204 -65.30 -28.53 34.47
C THR A 204 -64.55 -29.74 33.94
N GLY A 205 -63.33 -29.92 34.41
CA GLY A 205 -63.04 -31.09 35.25
C GLY A 205 -62.47 -32.37 34.61
N ILE A 206 -61.45 -32.85 35.33
CA ILE A 206 -61.19 -34.25 35.75
C ILE A 206 -60.13 -35.08 34.98
N SER A 207 -59.05 -35.33 35.73
CA SER A 207 -58.14 -36.49 35.90
C SER A 207 -57.29 -37.12 34.77
N SER A 208 -55.99 -37.20 35.12
CA SER A 208 -55.09 -38.39 35.10
C SER A 208 -55.71 -39.70 34.57
N VAL A 209 -55.08 -40.45 33.66
CA VAL A 209 -53.75 -41.11 33.73
C VAL A 209 -53.18 -41.23 32.31
#